data_AF-A0A4Y8JVG6-F1
#
_entry.id   AF-A0A4Y8JVG6-F1
#
_cell.length_a   1.000
_cell.length_b   1.000
_cell.length_c   1.000
_cell.angle_alpha   90.00
_cell.angle_beta   90.00
_cell.angle_gamma   90.00
#
_symmetry.space_group_name_H-M   'P 1'
#
loop_
_entity.id
_entity.type
_entity.pdbx_description
1 polymer ?
#
loop_
_entity_poly.entity_id
_entity_poly.type
_entity_poly.pdbx_seq_one_letter_code
_entity_poly.pdbx_strand_id
1 'polypeptide(L)'
;MEFITAGLILLVPLVYLVLAMAALQGGALAVEGAARQAARVYVQAPDEATAAARAERAVQFGLLDYGIDPVGAEVNVACTGGVNGCLTRQNTVTVTVRIRVALPLLPDLLSLRDSASVPLEAQATQTVSRFWRAG
;
A
#
# COMPACT_ATOMS: atom_id res chain seq x y z
N MET A 1 -11.01 -21.48 -40.18
CA MET A 1 -9.73 -21.10 -39.53
C MET A 1 -9.67 -19.60 -39.23
N GLU A 2 -10.19 -18.71 -40.08
CA GLU A 2 -10.17 -17.24 -39.87
C GLU A 2 -10.84 -16.78 -38.57
N PHE A 3 -12.02 -17.31 -38.22
CA PHE A 3 -12.73 -16.95 -36.98
C PHE A 3 -12.01 -17.35 -35.70
N ILE A 4 -11.31 -18.51 -35.72
CA ILE A 4 -10.54 -18.97 -34.56
C ILE A 4 -9.31 -18.08 -34.39
N THR A 5 -8.62 -17.74 -35.47
CA THR A 5 -7.47 -16.83 -35.45
C THR A 5 -7.88 -15.43 -34.95
N ALA A 6 -8.97 -14.86 -35.49
CA ALA A 6 -9.49 -13.58 -35.05
C ALA A 6 -9.93 -13.61 -33.57
N GLY A 7 -10.61 -14.69 -33.16
CA GLY A 7 -11.00 -14.91 -31.77
C GLY A 7 -9.80 -14.95 -30.83
N LEU A 8 -8.74 -15.68 -31.19
CA LEU A 8 -7.52 -15.76 -30.39
C LEU A 8 -6.79 -14.41 -30.29
N ILE A 9 -6.69 -13.68 -31.41
CA ILE A 9 -6.07 -12.36 -31.47
C ILE A 9 -6.76 -11.37 -30.51
N LEU A 10 -8.08 -11.48 -30.33
CA LEU A 10 -8.83 -10.63 -29.40
C LEU A 10 -8.80 -11.17 -27.96
N LEU A 11 -8.88 -12.49 -27.78
CA LEU A 11 -8.99 -13.13 -26.48
C LEU A 11 -7.71 -12.97 -25.65
N VAL A 12 -6.53 -13.14 -26.26
CA VAL A 12 -5.24 -13.02 -25.57
C VAL A 12 -5.05 -11.64 -24.89
N PRO A 13 -5.18 -10.50 -25.59
CA PRO A 13 -5.03 -9.19 -24.96
C PRO A 13 -6.14 -8.88 -23.96
N LEU A 14 -7.36 -9.38 -24.18
CA LEU A 14 -8.46 -9.22 -23.23
C LEU A 14 -8.17 -9.93 -21.89
N VAL A 15 -7.73 -11.19 -21.94
CA VAL A 15 -7.35 -11.95 -20.75
C VAL A 15 -6.20 -11.27 -20.02
N TYR A 16 -5.19 -10.79 -20.76
CA TYR A 16 -4.10 -10.02 -20.18
C TYR A 16 -4.60 -8.77 -19.47
N LEU A 17 -5.51 -8.00 -20.08
CA LEU A 17 -6.09 -6.80 -19.48
C LEU A 17 -6.83 -7.13 -18.18
N VAL A 18 -7.62 -8.20 -18.15
CA VAL A 18 -8.33 -8.64 -16.95
C VAL A 18 -7.35 -8.99 -15.83
N LEU A 19 -6.29 -9.74 -16.13
CA LEU A 19 -5.26 -10.10 -15.15
C LEU A 19 -4.50 -8.86 -14.63
N ALA A 20 -4.13 -7.94 -15.52
CA ALA A 20 -3.44 -6.71 -15.15
C ALA A 20 -4.33 -5.83 -14.27
N MET A 21 -5.59 -5.64 -14.64
CA MET A 21 -6.55 -4.88 -13.84
C MET A 21 -6.81 -5.51 -12.48
N ALA A 22 -6.94 -6.84 -12.40
CA ALA A 22 -7.10 -7.55 -11.14
C ALA A 22 -5.89 -7.33 -10.20
N ALA A 23 -4.67 -7.36 -10.74
CA ALA A 23 -3.45 -7.08 -9.97
C ALA A 23 -3.41 -5.63 -9.47
N LEU A 24 -3.76 -4.65 -10.30
CA LEU A 24 -3.80 -3.23 -9.91
C LEU A 24 -4.88 -2.97 -8.86
N GLN A 25 -6.06 -3.58 -9.01
CA GLN A 25 -7.15 -3.49 -8.04
C GLN A 25 -6.75 -4.12 -6.70
N GLY A 26 -6.11 -5.29 -6.73
CA GLY A 26 -5.55 -5.93 -5.53
C GLY A 26 -4.54 -5.03 -4.83
N GLY A 27 -3.60 -4.46 -5.59
CA GLY A 27 -2.61 -3.50 -5.08
C GLY A 27 -3.25 -2.26 -4.44
N ALA A 28 -4.28 -1.69 -5.07
CA ALA A 28 -4.98 -0.52 -4.55
C ALA A 28 -5.68 -0.81 -3.22
N LEU A 29 -6.33 -1.98 -3.11
CA LEU A 29 -6.97 -2.42 -1.88
C LEU A 29 -5.95 -2.72 -0.77
N ALA A 30 -4.79 -3.29 -1.14
CA ALA A 30 -3.69 -3.55 -0.23
C ALA A 30 -3.15 -2.26 0.39
N VAL A 31 -2.80 -1.25 -0.42
CA VAL A 31 -2.28 0.02 0.11
C VAL A 31 -3.32 0.78 0.93
N GLU A 32 -4.59 0.75 0.53
CA GLU A 32 -5.68 1.41 1.28
C GLU A 32 -5.87 0.77 2.66
N GLY A 33 -5.91 -0.57 2.70
CA GLY A 33 -6.01 -1.34 3.95
C GLY A 33 -4.80 -1.13 4.85
N ALA A 34 -3.60 -1.22 4.27
CA ALA A 34 -2.33 -0.99 4.95
C ALA A 34 -2.26 0.42 5.56
N ALA A 35 -2.58 1.47 4.80
CA ALA A 35 -2.56 2.85 5.30
C ALA A 35 -3.54 3.05 6.46
N ARG A 36 -4.79 2.57 6.32
CA ARG A 36 -5.83 2.67 7.36
C ARG A 36 -5.41 1.96 8.64
N GLN A 37 -4.88 0.74 8.52
CA GLN A 37 -4.46 -0.03 9.68
C GLN A 37 -3.20 0.55 10.32
N ALA A 38 -2.23 1.00 9.52
CA ALA A 38 -1.03 1.67 10.00
C ALA A 38 -1.36 2.94 10.79
N ALA A 39 -2.22 3.81 10.25
CA ALA A 39 -2.68 5.00 10.97
C ALA A 39 -3.40 4.65 12.29
N ARG A 40 -4.24 3.60 12.28
CA ARG A 40 -4.97 3.14 13.46
C ARG A 40 -4.04 2.62 14.56
N VAL A 41 -3.08 1.76 14.23
CA VAL A 41 -2.14 1.21 15.24
C VAL A 41 -1.14 2.26 15.71
N TYR A 42 -0.80 3.24 14.86
CA TYR A 42 0.09 4.35 15.20
C TYR A 42 -0.51 5.19 16.34
N VAL A 43 -1.74 5.69 16.18
CA VAL A 43 -2.38 6.54 17.21
C VAL A 43 -2.73 5.81 18.52
N GLN A 44 -2.66 4.49 18.54
CA GLN A 44 -2.88 3.64 19.72
C GLN A 44 -1.59 3.24 20.43
N ALA A 45 -0.43 3.58 19.87
CA ALA A 45 0.85 3.22 20.45
C ALA A 45 1.16 4.05 21.72
N PRO A 46 1.92 3.48 22.68
CA PRO A 46 2.32 4.18 23.90
C PRO A 46 3.39 5.26 23.69
N ASP A 47 4.16 5.16 22.62
CA ASP A 47 5.26 6.05 22.25
C ASP A 47 5.51 6.00 20.74
N GLU A 48 6.25 6.98 20.20
CA GLU A 48 6.46 7.12 18.75
C GLU A 48 7.33 6.02 18.14
N ALA A 49 8.33 5.51 18.87
CA ALA A 49 9.17 4.43 18.37
C ALA A 49 8.35 3.14 18.20
N THR A 50 7.51 2.83 19.19
CA THR A 50 6.54 1.74 19.10
C THR A 50 5.49 2.01 18.00
N ALA A 51 5.06 3.26 17.82
CA ALA A 51 4.09 3.64 16.79
C ALA A 51 4.62 3.37 15.38
N ALA A 52 5.83 3.84 15.08
CA ALA A 52 6.51 3.62 13.81
C ALA A 52 6.69 2.12 13.55
N ALA A 53 7.25 1.37 14.51
CA ALA A 53 7.48 -0.06 14.36
C ALA A 53 6.18 -0.90 14.21
N ARG A 54 5.06 -0.44 14.78
CA ARG A 54 3.73 -1.07 14.58
C ARG A 54 3.13 -0.70 13.24
N ALA A 55 3.25 0.55 12.81
CA ALA A 55 2.77 1.00 11.51
C ALA A 55 3.50 0.29 10.37
N GLU A 56 4.82 0.18 10.43
CA GLU A 56 5.63 -0.58 9.46
C GLU A 56 5.20 -2.05 9.39
N ARG A 57 5.04 -2.71 10.54
CA ARG A 57 4.53 -4.11 10.57
C ARG A 57 3.12 -4.23 10.00
N ALA A 58 2.23 -3.28 10.30
CA ALA A 58 0.88 -3.28 9.77
C ALA A 58 0.88 -3.15 8.23
N VAL A 59 1.77 -2.33 7.68
CA VAL A 59 1.97 -2.24 6.23
C VAL A 59 2.52 -3.55 5.67
N GLN A 60 3.57 -4.13 6.29
CA GLN A 60 4.14 -5.40 5.85
C GLN A 60 3.08 -6.50 5.78
N PHE A 61 2.29 -6.70 6.84
CA PHE A 61 1.22 -7.69 6.84
C PHE A 61 0.14 -7.39 5.81
N GLY A 62 -0.31 -6.13 5.73
CA GLY A 62 -1.35 -5.73 4.79
C GLY A 62 -0.96 -5.93 3.32
N LEU A 63 0.33 -5.76 2.98
CA LEU A 63 0.84 -6.04 1.63
C LEU A 63 0.98 -7.54 1.35
N LEU A 64 1.48 -8.30 2.33
CA LEU A 64 1.64 -9.75 2.21
C LEU A 64 0.29 -10.47 2.03
N ASP A 65 -0.79 -9.97 2.62
CA ASP A 65 -2.16 -10.50 2.42
C ASP A 65 -2.60 -10.47 0.95
N TYR A 66 -2.02 -9.57 0.15
CA TYR A 66 -2.28 -9.43 -1.29
C TYR A 66 -1.14 -10.01 -2.16
N GLY A 67 -0.17 -10.70 -1.55
CA GLY A 67 0.99 -11.28 -2.25
C GLY A 67 1.98 -10.22 -2.77
N ILE A 68 1.99 -9.02 -2.18
CA ILE A 68 2.88 -7.92 -2.58
C ILE A 68 4.11 -7.93 -1.68
N ASP A 69 5.29 -7.87 -2.29
CA ASP A 69 6.56 -7.80 -1.58
C ASP A 69 6.69 -6.43 -0.86
N PRO A 70 6.84 -6.40 0.48
CA PRO A 70 6.98 -5.16 1.21
C PRO A 70 8.38 -4.51 1.09
N VAL A 71 9.39 -5.18 0.52
CA VAL A 71 10.79 -4.68 0.48
C VAL A 71 10.94 -3.33 -0.25
N GLY A 72 10.00 -2.97 -1.12
CA GLY A 72 9.96 -1.68 -1.84
C GLY A 72 8.86 -0.72 -1.37
N ALA A 73 8.17 -1.00 -0.26
CA ALA A 73 7.09 -0.15 0.23
C ALA A 73 7.63 1.06 0.99
N GLU A 74 7.14 2.25 0.65
CA GLU A 74 7.47 3.49 1.38
C GLU A 74 6.32 3.85 2.32
N VAL A 75 6.65 4.14 3.58
CA VAL A 75 5.70 4.58 4.60
C VAL A 75 6.11 5.96 5.07
N ASN A 76 5.21 6.93 4.92
CA ASN A 76 5.41 8.30 5.40
C ASN A 76 4.37 8.65 6.44
N VAL A 77 4.79 9.27 7.54
CA VAL A 77 3.91 9.70 8.63
C VAL A 77 4.01 11.21 8.79
N ALA A 78 2.86 11.88 8.68
CA ALA A 78 2.75 13.33 8.83
C ALA A 78 1.73 13.68 9.91
N CYS A 79 2.01 14.71 10.72
CA CYS A 79 1.18 15.06 11.88
C CYS A 79 1.01 16.58 12.00
N THR A 80 -0.16 17.03 12.45
CA THR A 80 -0.50 18.46 12.54
C THR A 80 0.26 19.22 13.65
N GLY A 81 0.83 18.54 14.65
CA GLY A 81 1.48 19.14 15.82
C GLY A 81 2.98 18.90 15.93
N GLY A 82 3.72 18.97 14.82
CA GLY A 82 5.13 18.57 14.67
C GLY A 82 6.18 19.17 15.61
N VAL A 83 5.80 20.02 16.57
CA VAL A 83 6.70 20.57 17.60
C VAL A 83 6.68 19.72 18.90
N ASN A 84 5.59 19.02 19.19
CA ASN A 84 5.39 18.24 20.42
C ASN A 84 5.30 16.73 20.19
N GLY A 85 5.67 16.27 18.99
CA GLY A 85 5.46 14.90 18.55
C GLY A 85 4.08 14.64 17.92
N CYS A 86 3.97 13.51 17.25
CA CYS A 86 2.75 13.02 16.62
C CYS A 86 1.71 12.52 17.62
N LEU A 87 2.15 11.89 18.72
CA LEU A 87 1.26 11.27 19.72
C LEU A 87 0.78 12.23 20.81
N THR A 88 0.43 13.46 20.45
CA THR A 88 -0.27 14.35 21.39
C THR A 88 -1.77 14.20 21.25
N ARG A 89 -2.50 14.37 22.36
CA ARG A 89 -3.96 14.28 22.38
C ARG A 89 -4.57 15.18 21.30
N GLN A 90 -5.55 14.64 20.58
CA GLN A 90 -6.28 15.34 19.52
C GLN A 90 -5.45 15.75 18.30
N ASN A 91 -4.16 15.39 18.22
CA ASN A 91 -3.41 15.52 16.98
C ASN A 91 -3.97 14.59 15.91
N THR A 92 -3.84 15.03 14.68
CA THR A 92 -4.18 14.26 13.51
C THR A 92 -2.90 13.70 12.90
N VAL A 93 -2.87 12.38 12.71
CA VAL A 93 -1.79 11.62 12.10
C VAL A 93 -2.27 11.10 10.76
N THR A 94 -1.56 11.43 9.69
CA THR A 94 -1.77 10.90 8.34
C THR A 94 -0.63 9.95 8.00
N VAL A 95 -0.97 8.71 7.65
CA VAL A 95 -0.02 7.73 7.14
C VAL A 95 -0.25 7.56 5.65
N THR A 96 0.79 7.73 4.86
CA THR A 96 0.80 7.51 3.41
C THR A 96 1.64 6.26 3.12
N VAL A 97 1.09 5.35 2.33
CA VAL A 97 1.77 4.12 1.88
C VAL A 97 1.90 4.17 0.36
N ARG A 98 3.12 3.98 -0.14
CA ARG A 98 3.41 3.90 -1.58
C ARG A 98 4.04 2.56 -1.91
N ILE A 99 3.60 1.97 -3.01
CA ILE A 99 4.18 0.74 -3.58
C ILE A 99 4.30 0.87 -5.09
N ARG A 100 4.99 -0.10 -5.71
CA ARG A 100 4.98 -0.31 -7.15
C ARG A 100 4.47 -1.73 -7.44
N VAL A 101 3.46 -1.84 -8.28
CA VAL A 101 2.90 -3.14 -8.70
C VAL A 101 3.46 -3.50 -10.06
N ALA A 102 4.14 -4.64 -10.15
CA ALA A 102 4.62 -5.19 -11.43
C ALA A 102 3.46 -5.78 -12.23
N LEU A 103 3.44 -5.55 -13.55
CA LEU A 103 2.40 -6.12 -14.40
C LEU A 103 2.59 -7.65 -14.59
N PRO A 104 1.50 -8.43 -14.64
CA PRO A 104 1.58 -9.87 -14.77
C PRO A 104 2.18 -10.30 -16.11
N LEU A 105 2.77 -11.50 -16.16
CA LEU A 105 3.28 -12.14 -17.38
C LEU A 105 4.41 -11.36 -18.10
N LEU A 106 5.03 -10.38 -17.43
CA LEU A 106 6.25 -9.76 -17.92
C LEU A 106 7.46 -10.66 -17.63
N PRO A 107 8.25 -11.03 -18.66
CA PRO A 107 9.50 -11.76 -18.44
C PRO A 107 10.54 -10.84 -17.78
N ASP A 108 11.41 -11.40 -16.93
CA ASP A 108 12.51 -10.67 -16.24
C ASP A 108 13.66 -10.26 -17.19
N LEU A 109 13.40 -10.17 -18.49
CA LEU A 109 14.39 -9.74 -19.47
C LEU A 109 14.72 -8.26 -19.23
N LEU A 110 16.01 -7.90 -19.14
CA LEU A 110 16.49 -6.51 -19.11
C LEU A 110 15.85 -5.62 -18.00
N SER A 111 15.49 -6.17 -16.84
CA SER A 111 14.80 -5.43 -15.76
C SER A 111 13.47 -4.80 -16.18
N LEU A 112 12.82 -5.34 -17.22
CA LEU A 112 11.54 -4.80 -17.73
C LEU A 112 10.47 -4.74 -16.64
N ARG A 113 10.49 -5.64 -15.66
CA ARG A 113 9.55 -5.65 -14.52
C ARG A 113 9.60 -4.39 -13.67
N ASP A 114 10.79 -3.84 -13.45
CA ASP A 114 10.95 -2.60 -12.69
C ASP A 114 10.44 -1.39 -13.50
N SER A 115 10.69 -1.40 -14.81
CA SER A 115 10.28 -0.34 -15.73
C SER A 115 8.78 -0.35 -16.07
N ALA A 116 8.16 -1.52 -16.07
CA ALA A 116 6.74 -1.74 -16.33
C ALA A 116 6.00 -2.03 -15.02
N SER A 117 6.27 -1.19 -14.03
CA SER A 117 5.57 -1.15 -12.75
C SER A 117 4.66 0.08 -12.69
N VAL A 118 3.52 -0.06 -12.01
CA VAL A 118 2.56 1.03 -11.80
C VAL A 118 2.67 1.49 -10.35
N PRO A 119 2.99 2.76 -10.07
CA PRO A 119 3.01 3.27 -8.71
C PRO A 119 1.58 3.38 -8.19
N LEU A 120 1.37 2.89 -6.97
CA LEU A 120 0.10 3.02 -6.24
C LEU A 120 0.37 3.70 -4.89
N GLU A 121 -0.54 4.58 -4.51
CA GLU A 121 -0.48 5.33 -3.26
C GLU A 121 -1.85 5.37 -2.59
N ALA A 122 -1.87 5.22 -1.28
CA ALA A 122 -3.03 5.51 -0.45
C ALA A 122 -2.60 6.21 0.84
N GLN A 123 -3.52 6.95 1.43
CA GLN A 123 -3.30 7.62 2.70
C GLN A 123 -4.51 7.49 3.61
N ALA A 124 -4.25 7.40 4.91
CA ALA A 124 -5.28 7.35 5.91
C ALA A 124 -4.94 8.27 7.09
N THR A 125 -5.97 8.94 7.59
CA THR A 125 -5.84 9.91 8.65
C THR A 125 -6.59 9.45 9.89
N GLN A 126 -5.94 9.53 11.05
CA GLN A 126 -6.51 9.16 12.35
C GLN A 126 -6.19 10.22 13.39
N THR A 127 -7.09 10.39 14.36
CA THR A 127 -6.91 11.34 15.45
C THR A 127 -6.50 10.62 16.72
N VAL A 128 -5.46 11.13 17.39
CA VAL A 128 -5.02 10.63 18.69
C VAL A 128 -6.10 10.90 19.74
N SER A 129 -6.44 9.87 20.51
CA SER A 129 -7.49 9.96 21.53
C SER A 129 -7.22 11.10 22.53
N ARG A 130 -8.28 11.80 22.93
CA ARG A 130 -8.22 12.76 24.04
C ARG A 130 -7.78 12.12 25.37
N PHE A 131 -7.91 10.80 25.49
CA PHE A 131 -7.53 10.04 26.68
C PHE A 131 -6.17 9.35 26.54
N TRP A 132 -5.43 9.63 25.46
CA TRP A 132 -4.11 9.05 25.26
C TRP A 132 -3.18 9.39 26.44
N ARG A 133 -2.37 8.40 26.82
CA ARG A 133 -1.34 8.48 27.86
C ARG A 133 -0.08 7.82 27.33
N ALA A 134 1.06 8.45 27.58
CA ALA A 134 2.36 7.85 27.35
C ALA A 134 2.52 6.63 28.27
N GLY A 135 3.08 5.55 27.72
CA GLY A 135 3.44 4.34 28.45
C GLY A 135 4.87 4.37 28.96
#